data_AF-A0A1Q3LZ78-F1
#
_entry.id   AF-A0A1Q3LZ78-F1
#
_cell.length_a   1.000
_cell.length_b   1.000
_cell.length_c   1.000
_cell.angle_alpha   90.00
_cell.angle_beta   90.00
_cell.angle_gamma   90.00
#
_symmetry.space_group_name_H-M   'P 1'
#
loop_
_entity.id
_entity.type
_entity.pdbx_description
1 polymer ?
#
loop_
_entity_poly.entity_id
_entity_poly.type
_entity_poly.pdbx_seq_one_letter_code
_entity_poly.pdbx_strand_id
1 'polypeptide(L)' 'MHHANYPHQFDKEQPSHAFSIPREGELAKLFQQAFPEGYFDETHKEWRIDWDHTQFPDQGQRIEAFATAHDLEVLHRY' A
#
# COMPACT_ATOMS: atom_id res chain seq x y z
N MET A 1 -11.19 -21.07 -21.00
CA MET A 1 -9.94 -20.37 -20.61
C MET A 1 -10.39 -19.15 -19.81
N HIS A 2 -10.13 -19.12 -18.50
CA HIS A 2 -10.53 -18.01 -17.63
C HIS A 2 -9.70 -16.77 -17.99
N HIS A 3 -10.25 -15.88 -18.81
CA HIS A 3 -9.78 -14.50 -18.86
C HIS A 3 -10.51 -13.77 -17.73
N ALA A 4 -9.83 -13.59 -16.61
CA ALA A 4 -10.23 -12.62 -15.61
C ALA A 4 -10.14 -11.24 -16.26
N ASN A 5 -11.28 -10.76 -16.74
CA ASN A 5 -11.48 -9.44 -17.29
C ASN A 5 -11.49 -8.48 -16.10
N TYR A 6 -10.30 -8.09 -15.62
CA TYR A 6 -10.20 -7.00 -14.65
C TYR A 6 -10.49 -5.70 -15.42
N PRO A 7 -11.60 -4.99 -15.12
CA PRO A 7 -11.84 -3.70 -15.74
C PRO A 7 -10.78 -2.73 -15.21
N HIS A 8 -9.82 -2.37 -16.06
CA HIS A 8 -9.00 -1.18 -15.89
C HIS A 8 -9.91 0.06 -16.03
N GLN A 9 -10.68 0.37 -14.99
CA GLN A 9 -11.24 1.68 -14.77
C GLN A 9 -10.13 2.56 -14.16
N PHE A 10 -9.29 3.12 -15.02
CA PHE A 10 -8.64 4.40 -14.72
C PHE A 10 -9.73 5.47 -14.78
N ASP A 11 -10.08 6.12 -13.65
CA ASP A 11 -10.49 7.54 -13.67
C ASP A 11 -10.62 8.24 -12.30
N LYS A 12 -10.24 7.62 -11.18
CA LYS A 12 -9.96 8.39 -9.96
C LYS A 12 -8.71 7.80 -9.38
N GLU A 13 -7.67 8.59 -9.32
CA GLU A 13 -6.47 8.24 -8.58
C GLU A 13 -6.92 7.88 -7.17
N GLN A 14 -6.96 6.58 -6.88
CA GLN A 14 -7.35 6.11 -5.56
C GLN A 14 -6.17 6.47 -4.66
N PRO A 15 -6.39 7.22 -3.57
CA PRO A 15 -5.31 7.80 -2.79
C PRO A 15 -4.38 6.70 -2.32
N SER A 16 -3.20 6.58 -2.92
CA SER A 16 -2.27 5.50 -2.62
C SER A 16 -1.37 5.94 -1.48
N HIS A 17 -1.24 5.08 -0.48
CA HIS A 17 -0.32 5.34 0.63
C HIS A 17 1.02 4.73 0.29
N ALA A 18 2.06 5.55 0.37
CA ALA A 18 3.41 5.13 0.09
C ALA A 18 4.25 5.17 1.37
N PHE A 19 5.10 4.15 1.51
CA PHE A 19 6.03 3.99 2.60
C PHE A 19 7.44 3.94 2.04
N SER A 20 8.28 4.86 2.49
CA SER A 20 9.68 4.94 2.07
C SER A 20 10.54 3.92 2.84
N ILE A 21 10.17 2.64 2.79
CA ILE A 21 10.89 1.53 3.41
C ILE A 21 11.65 0.70 2.36
N PRO A 22 12.78 0.07 2.72
CA PRO A 22 13.54 -0.76 1.78
C PRO A 22 12.71 -1.96 1.31
N ARG A 23 13.02 -2.46 0.10
CA ARG A 23 12.39 -3.67 -0.48
C ARG A 23 12.64 -4.93 0.37
N GLU A 24 13.81 -4.99 0.99
CA GLU A 24 14.27 -6.13 1.75
C GLU A 24 14.64 -5.69 3.17
N GLY A 25 14.37 -6.55 4.14
CA GLY A 25 14.60 -6.27 5.56
C GLY A 25 13.45 -6.75 6.43
N GLU A 26 13.58 -6.56 7.74
CA GLU A 26 12.53 -6.94 8.69
C GLU A 26 11.27 -6.08 8.50
N LEU A 27 11.44 -4.76 8.28
CA LEU A 27 10.34 -3.84 8.00
C LEU A 27 9.55 -4.22 6.74
N ALA A 28 10.23 -4.64 5.67
CA ALA A 28 9.56 -5.07 4.43
C ALA A 28 8.72 -6.33 4.63
N LYS A 29 9.22 -7.28 5.44
CA LYS A 29 8.48 -8.50 5.80
C LYS A 29 7.28 -8.17 6.66
N LEU A 30 7.45 -7.34 7.68
CA LEU A 30 6.36 -6.87 8.55
C LEU A 30 5.30 -6.12 7.75
N PHE A 31 5.73 -5.28 6.82
CA PHE A 31 4.84 -4.55 5.91
C PHE A 31 4.03 -5.52 5.05
N GLN A 32 4.67 -6.47 4.36
CA GLN A 32 3.94 -7.47 3.55
C GLN A 32 3.01 -8.36 4.39
N GLN A 33 3.36 -8.63 5.65
CA GLN A 33 2.49 -9.37 6.57
C GLN A 33 1.27 -8.55 7.00
N ALA A 34 1.45 -7.24 7.25
CA ALA A 34 0.38 -6.34 7.64
C ALA A 34 -0.52 -5.94 6.47
N PHE A 35 0.07 -5.80 5.28
CA PHE A 35 -0.55 -5.32 4.04
C PHE A 35 -0.18 -6.24 2.87
N PRO A 36 -0.84 -7.40 2.76
CA PRO A 36 -0.58 -8.33 1.66
C PRO A 36 -0.99 -7.77 0.29
N GLU A 37 -1.86 -6.74 0.25
CA GLU A 37 -2.19 -5.99 -0.97
C GLU A 37 -1.13 -4.96 -1.38
N GLY A 38 -0.16 -4.68 -0.51
CA GLY A 38 0.91 -3.72 -0.78
C GLY A 38 1.95 -4.26 -1.76
N TYR A 39 2.39 -3.43 -2.68
CA TYR A 39 3.42 -3.77 -3.67
C TYR A 39 4.60 -2.80 -3.59
N PHE A 40 5.76 -3.25 -4.04
CA PHE A 40 6.95 -2.41 -4.10
C PHE A 40 7.02 -1.70 -5.44
N ASP A 41 7.02 -0.37 -5.43
CA ASP A 41 7.24 0.45 -6.60
C ASP A 41 8.76 0.59 -6.84
N GLU A 42 9.26 -0.08 -7.87
CA GLU A 42 10.70 -0.03 -8.21
C GLU A 42 11.15 1.33 -8.75
N THR A 43 10.23 2.16 -9.24
CA THR A 43 10.53 3.48 -9.82
C THR A 43 10.93 4.48 -8.72
N HIS A 44 10.18 4.52 -7.64
CA HIS A 44 10.38 5.41 -6.50
C HIS A 44 11.06 4.71 -5.32
N LYS A 45 11.26 3.39 -5.42
CA LYS A 45 11.83 2.53 -4.37
C LYS A 45 11.05 2.59 -3.05
N GLU A 46 9.74 2.65 -3.15
CA GLU A 46 8.81 2.77 -2.02
C GLU A 46 7.76 1.66 -2.07
N TRP A 47 7.18 1.31 -0.93
CA TRP A 47 6.04 0.41 -0.88
C TRP A 47 4.75 1.18 -1.03
N ARG A 48 3.87 0.75 -1.92
CA ARG A 48 2.58 1.37 -2.18
C ARG A 48 1.44 0.45 -1.79
N ILE A 49 0.40 1.06 -1.26
CA ILE A 49 -0.88 0.41 -0.96
C ILE A 49 -1.95 1.21 -1.69
N ASP A 50 -2.62 0.53 -2.61
CA ASP A 50 -3.83 1.06 -3.23
C ASP A 50 -4.93 1.10 -2.16
N TRP A 51 -5.49 2.29 -1.97
CA TRP A 51 -6.54 2.47 -1.00
C TRP A 51 -7.88 2.00 -1.55
N ASP A 52 -8.48 1.02 -0.88
CA ASP A 52 -9.82 0.57 -1.20
C ASP A 52 -10.75 0.83 -0.02
N HIS A 53 -11.39 1.99 -0.04
CA HIS A 53 -12.34 2.40 0.99
C HIS A 53 -13.61 1.54 1.03
N THR A 54 -13.87 0.76 -0.02
CA THR A 54 -15.05 -0.10 -0.12
C THR A 54 -14.83 -1.47 0.52
N GLN A 55 -13.59 -1.97 0.47
CA GLN A 55 -13.17 -3.22 1.09
C GLN A 55 -12.59 -3.00 2.48
N PHE A 56 -11.91 -1.89 2.72
CA PHE A 56 -11.15 -1.63 3.94
C PHE A 56 -11.36 -0.19 4.46
N PRO A 57 -12.48 0.10 5.13
CA PRO A 57 -12.74 1.44 5.69
C PRO A 57 -11.70 1.85 6.75
N ASP A 58 -11.09 0.89 7.44
CA ASP A 58 -10.08 1.12 8.49
C ASP A 58 -8.63 1.06 7.98
N GLN A 59 -8.40 1.01 6.66
CA GLN A 59 -7.06 0.84 6.08
C GLN A 59 -6.10 1.95 6.52
N GLY A 60 -6.59 3.18 6.67
CA GLY A 60 -5.75 4.34 7.05
C GLY A 60 -5.37 4.31 8.50
N GLN A 61 -6.31 3.94 9.35
CA GLN A 61 -5.97 3.74 10.76
C GLN A 61 -4.94 2.62 10.91
N ARG A 62 -5.01 1.55 10.10
CA ARG A 62 -3.97 0.49 10.09
C ARG A 62 -2.63 1.00 9.57
N ILE A 63 -2.62 1.79 8.51
CA ILE A 63 -1.42 2.41 7.91
C ILE A 63 -0.76 3.37 8.91
N GLU A 64 -1.53 4.27 9.51
CA GLU A 64 -1.06 5.20 10.55
C GLU A 64 -0.59 4.47 11.81
N ALA A 65 -1.29 3.40 12.22
CA ALA A 65 -0.87 2.58 13.36
C ALA A 65 0.45 1.85 13.07
N PHE A 66 0.61 1.28 11.87
CA PHE A 66 1.86 0.65 11.45
C PHE A 66 3.00 1.67 11.39
N ALA A 67 2.72 2.83 10.82
CA ALA A 67 3.67 3.93 10.74
C ALA A 67 4.12 4.39 12.14
N THR A 68 3.18 4.62 13.04
CA THR A 68 3.47 5.02 14.43
C THR A 68 4.20 3.92 15.19
N ALA A 69 3.83 2.65 15.00
CA ALA A 69 4.47 1.52 15.68
C ALA A 69 5.93 1.30 15.24
N HIS A 70 6.26 1.68 14.01
CA HIS A 70 7.58 1.48 13.41
C HIS A 70 8.37 2.78 13.17
N ASP A 71 7.87 3.91 13.66
CA ASP A 71 8.44 5.26 13.47
C ASP A 71 8.69 5.57 11.97
N LEU A 72 7.68 5.28 11.13
CA LEU A 72 7.73 5.50 9.68
C LEU A 72 6.89 6.71 9.28
N GLU A 73 7.30 7.37 8.21
CA GLU A 73 6.52 8.41 7.57
C GLU A 73 5.62 7.82 6.48
N VAL A 74 4.32 8.16 6.53
CA VAL A 74 3.34 7.78 5.51
C VAL A 74 3.23 8.92 4.50
N LEU A 75 3.49 8.62 3.24
CA LEU A 75 3.33 9.56 2.14
C LEU A 75 1.97 9.31 1.49
N HIS A 76 1.09 10.31 1.56
CA HIS A 76 -0.21 10.25 0.90
C HIS A 76 -0.05 10.76 -0.54
N ARG A 77 -0.15 9.86 -1.53
CA ARG A 77 -0.09 10.20 -2.95
C ARG A 77 -1.50 10.18 -3.51
N TYR A 78 -1.93 11.34 -4.01
CA TYR A 78 -3.14 11.48 -4.80
C TYR A 78 -2.83 11.19 -6.24
#